data_AF-A0A1B0FDC5-F1
#
_entry.id   AF-A0A1B0FDC5-F1
#
_cell.length_a   1.000
_cell.length_b   1.000
_cell.length_c   1.000
_cell.angle_alpha   90.00
_cell.angle_beta   90.00
_cell.angle_gamma   90.00
#
_symmetry.space_group_name_H-M   'P 1'
#
loop_
_entity.id
_entity.type
_entity.pdbx_description
1 polymer ?
#
loop_
_entity_poly.entity_id
_entity_poly.type
_entity_poly.pdbx_seq_one_letter_code
_entity_poly.pdbx_strand_id
1 'polypeptide(L)'
;MGDPSGNGPEISVKALMKPETYEVCRPLIVGDAKCMEAAIPTVKGAESMKINVIHDVKEAKFEPGIIDVYDLDVVDLSKRLYKKDRKKLAEIMLADVLDAAYKESMTMCGEAAFQYVKKVIELAMAGEVDATVTNALNKDHINMAGHHYSGHTEIYADYTHTAKYSMMLAHDELRVIHVSTHVSLRQACDLCKKERVLDVIRIANEGCKALGIKEPKIGVAGLNPHCGENGMFGREEIEEIQPAIDEALAEGINIPEKAPTPPDTVFRTGCITTKETVEMSKRAEALGADILSVITPYFAAVSQDELYEHYKTVAEAVKIPIVLYNIPARTGCSIAPETVAKLAEIDNIVGAKDSSGNWDNLKAYIELTRDKDFAVISGNDSLILSALKEGGVGGIAGCANVYPHNMVAIYEKFKAGDLEGAQAAQDAIASFRACFKYGNPNTIVKTAVGLLGYPVGKCRKPFYSALDAGVQFAKKGFSTKVLVYSKDMPFQAEDADVLVVDAETRHKKPLEAYLTIFRIVKPAAESGVKYLFKKTDSALRGNIGAELTAMLDATGKSLLSFVPAFPQINRVT
;
A
#
# COMPACT_ATOMS: atom_id res chain seq x y z
N MET A 1 7.78 -30.04 -3.51
CA MET A 1 8.65 -29.58 -2.39
C MET A 1 9.32 -28.22 -2.62
N GLY A 2 9.68 -27.88 -3.87
CA GLY A 2 10.55 -26.73 -4.17
C GLY A 2 12.02 -27.16 -4.19
N ASP A 3 12.93 -26.20 -4.07
CA ASP A 3 14.37 -26.49 -3.96
C ASP A 3 14.72 -27.17 -2.63
N PRO A 4 15.29 -28.39 -2.63
CA PRO A 4 15.67 -29.11 -1.41
C PRO A 4 16.68 -28.39 -0.51
N SER A 5 17.49 -27.48 -1.07
CA SER A 5 18.45 -26.63 -0.37
C SER A 5 17.86 -25.28 0.06
N GLY A 6 16.61 -25.02 -0.32
CA GLY A 6 15.82 -23.86 0.09
C GLY A 6 15.11 -24.07 1.42
N ASN A 7 14.05 -23.29 1.64
CA ASN A 7 13.18 -23.35 2.81
C ASN A 7 11.85 -24.10 2.56
N GLY A 8 11.68 -24.66 1.37
CA GLY A 8 10.47 -25.37 0.96
C GLY A 8 10.11 -26.56 1.86
N PRO A 9 11.07 -27.43 2.23
CA PRO A 9 10.81 -28.53 3.16
C PRO A 9 10.24 -28.06 4.51
N GLU A 10 10.87 -27.07 5.17
CA GLU A 10 10.47 -26.58 6.48
C GLU A 10 9.13 -25.85 6.44
N ILE A 11 8.85 -25.10 5.37
CA ILE A 11 7.54 -24.45 5.16
C ILE A 11 6.45 -25.50 4.97
N SER A 12 6.73 -26.56 4.22
CA SER A 12 5.78 -27.65 4.00
C SER A 12 5.43 -28.34 5.31
N VAL A 13 6.41 -28.65 6.16
CA VAL A 13 6.16 -29.19 7.50
C VAL A 13 5.29 -28.25 8.33
N LYS A 14 5.58 -26.94 8.34
CA LYS A 14 4.78 -25.94 9.08
C LYS A 14 3.34 -25.83 8.58
N ALA A 15 3.11 -26.02 7.28
CA ALA A 15 1.77 -25.99 6.69
C ALA A 15 0.99 -27.28 7.02
N LEU A 16 1.66 -28.43 7.01
CA LEU A 16 1.05 -29.75 7.20
C LEU A 16 1.03 -30.23 8.66
N MET A 17 1.65 -29.52 9.59
CA MET A 17 1.42 -29.77 11.03
C MET A 17 0.10 -29.17 11.54
N LYS A 18 -0.57 -28.35 10.71
CA LYS A 18 -1.83 -27.68 11.03
C LYS A 18 -3.01 -28.58 10.65
N PRO A 19 -3.83 -29.04 11.61
CA PRO A 19 -5.01 -29.87 11.30
C PRO A 19 -5.96 -29.18 10.32
N GLU A 20 -6.07 -27.85 10.38
CA GLU A 20 -6.95 -27.04 9.53
C GLU A 20 -6.65 -27.22 8.04
N THR A 21 -5.39 -27.54 7.67
CA THR A 21 -5.03 -27.81 6.28
C THR A 21 -5.74 -29.08 5.77
N TYR A 22 -5.88 -30.11 6.60
CA TYR A 22 -6.54 -31.37 6.22
C TYR A 22 -8.07 -31.27 6.25
N GLU A 23 -8.62 -30.25 6.91
CA GLU A 23 -10.06 -29.96 6.88
C GLU A 23 -10.49 -29.38 5.53
N VAL A 24 -9.59 -28.68 4.83
CA VAL A 24 -9.90 -27.98 3.58
C VAL A 24 -9.32 -28.66 2.33
N CYS A 25 -8.34 -29.56 2.47
CA CYS A 25 -7.80 -30.32 1.35
C CYS A 25 -7.23 -31.69 1.79
N ARG A 26 -6.86 -32.50 0.79
CA ARG A 26 -6.13 -33.77 0.98
C ARG A 26 -4.67 -33.56 0.54
N PRO A 27 -3.78 -33.07 1.41
CA PRO A 27 -2.46 -32.64 1.00
C PRO A 27 -1.50 -33.83 0.81
N LEU A 28 -0.66 -33.75 -0.23
CA LEU A 28 0.51 -34.60 -0.40
C LEU A 28 1.69 -33.76 -0.90
N ILE A 29 2.91 -34.16 -0.57
CA ILE A 29 4.13 -33.51 -1.05
C ILE A 29 4.75 -34.36 -2.15
N VAL A 30 4.99 -33.77 -3.32
CA VAL A 30 5.88 -34.39 -4.31
C VAL A 30 7.32 -33.93 -4.07
N GLY A 31 8.19 -34.91 -3.83
CA GLY A 31 9.64 -34.78 -3.78
C GLY A 31 10.28 -35.75 -2.78
N ASP A 32 11.54 -35.56 -2.42
CA ASP A 32 12.29 -36.49 -1.59
C ASP A 32 11.86 -36.62 -0.11
N ALA A 33 11.46 -37.83 0.31
CA ALA A 33 11.05 -38.15 1.68
C ALA A 33 12.16 -37.85 2.70
N LYS A 34 13.41 -38.27 2.41
CA LYS A 34 14.59 -37.98 3.23
C LYS A 34 14.84 -36.48 3.45
N CYS A 35 14.49 -35.62 2.49
CA CYS A 35 14.60 -34.17 2.67
C CYS A 35 13.54 -33.63 3.66
N MET A 36 12.35 -34.22 3.65
CA MET A 36 11.27 -33.88 4.59
C MET A 36 11.58 -34.39 6.01
N GLU A 37 12.09 -35.62 6.14
CA GLU A 37 12.57 -36.18 7.41
C GLU A 37 13.64 -35.29 8.06
N ALA A 38 14.60 -34.82 7.26
CA ALA A 38 15.63 -33.89 7.73
C ALA A 38 15.07 -32.51 8.13
N ALA A 39 13.90 -32.12 7.61
CA ALA A 39 13.27 -30.83 7.90
C ALA A 39 12.45 -30.85 9.20
N ILE A 40 11.80 -31.97 9.54
CA ILE A 40 10.98 -32.11 10.76
C ILE A 40 11.68 -31.60 12.04
N PRO A 41 12.91 -32.02 12.40
CA PRO A 41 13.55 -31.60 13.65
C PRO A 41 13.94 -30.11 13.68
N THR A 42 13.88 -29.42 12.53
CA THR A 42 14.15 -27.98 12.44
C THR A 42 12.91 -27.13 12.71
N VAL A 43 11.72 -27.74 12.73
CA VAL A 43 10.44 -27.07 12.93
C VAL A 43 9.94 -27.34 14.34
N LYS A 44 9.88 -26.29 15.16
CA LYS A 44 9.35 -26.35 16.53
C LYS A 44 7.92 -26.88 16.55
N GLY A 45 7.64 -27.90 17.37
CA GLY A 45 6.30 -28.48 17.51
C GLY A 45 5.98 -29.61 16.52
N ALA A 46 6.90 -29.92 15.60
CA ALA A 46 6.71 -30.98 14.61
C ALA A 46 7.24 -32.35 15.08
N GLU A 47 7.61 -32.51 16.36
CA GLU A 47 8.30 -33.71 16.87
C GLU A 47 7.46 -34.99 16.74
N SER A 48 6.13 -34.85 16.65
CA SER A 48 5.19 -35.97 16.48
C SER A 48 4.86 -36.28 15.02
N MET A 49 5.30 -35.45 14.07
CA MET A 49 5.01 -35.63 12.65
C MET A 49 5.71 -36.87 12.11
N LYS A 50 4.99 -37.64 11.29
CA LYS A 50 5.51 -38.83 10.61
C LYS A 50 5.49 -38.63 9.10
N ILE A 51 6.46 -39.24 8.41
CA ILE A 51 6.47 -39.31 6.95
C ILE A 51 5.85 -40.64 6.53
N ASN A 52 4.91 -40.59 5.60
CA ASN A 52 4.41 -41.75 4.87
C ASN A 52 4.96 -41.66 3.43
N VAL A 53 5.91 -42.53 3.12
CA VAL A 53 6.52 -42.61 1.79
C VAL A 53 5.57 -43.34 0.86
N ILE A 54 5.23 -42.71 -0.27
CA ILE A 54 4.30 -43.26 -1.27
C ILE A 54 4.88 -43.18 -2.68
N HIS A 55 4.41 -44.05 -3.57
CA HIS A 55 4.73 -44.04 -5.00
C HIS A 55 3.47 -44.06 -5.91
N ASP A 56 2.29 -44.18 -5.31
CA ASP A 56 0.98 -43.97 -5.94
C ASP A 56 0.14 -43.09 -5.00
N VAL A 57 -0.61 -42.13 -5.55
CA VAL A 57 -1.45 -41.21 -4.75
C VAL A 57 -2.47 -41.98 -3.89
N LYS A 58 -2.89 -43.17 -4.30
CA LYS A 58 -3.82 -44.04 -3.56
C LYS A 58 -3.24 -44.59 -2.25
N GLU A 59 -1.93 -44.55 -2.08
CA GLU A 59 -1.25 -44.97 -0.85
C GLU A 59 -1.25 -43.86 0.23
N ALA A 60 -1.62 -42.63 -0.16
CA ALA A 60 -1.68 -41.49 0.75
C ALA A 60 -2.79 -41.67 1.80
N LYS A 61 -2.49 -41.28 3.04
CA LYS A 61 -3.42 -41.39 4.16
C LYS A 61 -4.28 -40.15 4.33
N PHE A 62 -3.72 -38.98 4.04
CA PHE A 62 -4.36 -37.67 4.25
C PHE A 62 -4.82 -37.45 5.70
N GLU A 63 -4.01 -37.91 6.66
CA GLU A 63 -4.31 -37.84 8.09
C GLU A 63 -3.45 -36.77 8.79
N PRO A 64 -4.03 -35.91 9.64
CA PRO A 64 -3.25 -34.99 10.48
C PRO A 64 -2.18 -35.72 11.29
N GLY A 65 -0.96 -35.18 11.29
CA GLY A 65 0.20 -35.81 11.92
C GLY A 65 0.99 -36.75 11.00
N ILE A 66 0.48 -37.05 9.80
CA ILE A 66 1.17 -37.83 8.76
C ILE A 66 1.31 -36.96 7.50
N ILE A 67 2.55 -36.74 7.07
CA ILE A 67 2.85 -36.08 5.80
C ILE A 67 3.08 -37.17 4.76
N ASP A 68 2.15 -37.30 3.83
CA ASP A 68 2.30 -38.14 2.65
C ASP A 68 3.32 -37.51 1.67
N VAL A 69 4.36 -38.26 1.31
CA VAL A 69 5.41 -37.81 0.40
C VAL A 69 5.52 -38.76 -0.78
N TYR A 70 5.13 -38.28 -1.96
CA TYR A 70 5.40 -38.96 -3.23
C TYR A 70 6.89 -38.85 -3.53
N ASP A 71 7.62 -39.91 -3.20
CA ASP A 71 9.07 -39.91 -3.15
C ASP A 71 9.68 -40.18 -4.52
N LEU A 72 10.55 -39.26 -4.94
CA LEU A 72 11.31 -39.37 -6.19
C LEU A 72 12.78 -39.75 -5.96
N ASP A 73 13.24 -39.74 -4.71
CA ASP A 73 14.58 -40.16 -4.30
C ASP A 73 15.75 -39.54 -5.11
N VAL A 74 15.65 -38.27 -5.50
CA VAL A 74 16.64 -37.60 -6.37
C VAL A 74 17.88 -37.09 -5.62
N VAL A 75 17.73 -36.72 -4.34
CA VAL A 75 18.70 -35.91 -3.57
C VAL A 75 19.61 -36.76 -2.69
N ASP A 76 20.89 -36.84 -2.99
CA ASP A 76 21.86 -37.35 -2.02
C ASP A 76 22.06 -36.36 -0.85
N LEU A 77 21.49 -36.68 0.32
CA LEU A 77 21.59 -35.83 1.51
C LEU A 77 23.04 -35.59 1.96
N SER A 78 23.97 -36.50 1.67
CA SER A 78 25.38 -36.33 2.04
C SER A 78 26.06 -35.22 1.22
N LYS A 79 25.50 -34.90 0.05
CA LYS A 79 25.99 -33.87 -0.87
C LYS A 79 25.18 -32.58 -0.81
N ARG A 80 24.03 -32.57 -0.13
CA ARG A 80 23.18 -31.39 -0.01
C ARG A 80 23.77 -30.37 0.96
N LEU A 81 24.00 -29.17 0.47
CA LEU A 81 24.54 -28.05 1.25
C LEU A 81 23.56 -26.87 1.28
N TYR A 82 23.40 -26.24 2.44
CA TYR A 82 22.65 -25.00 2.54
C TYR A 82 23.56 -23.78 2.38
N LYS A 83 23.05 -22.73 1.74
CA LYS A 83 23.80 -21.47 1.56
C LYS A 83 24.24 -20.83 2.89
N LYS A 84 23.45 -20.99 3.95
CA LYS A 84 23.75 -20.47 5.31
C LYS A 84 25.02 -21.06 5.90
N ASP A 85 25.40 -22.28 5.51
CA ASP A 85 26.54 -23.00 6.07
C ASP A 85 27.86 -22.67 5.35
N ARG A 86 27.82 -21.92 4.23
CA ARG A 86 28.99 -21.68 3.38
C ARG A 86 30.15 -21.03 4.12
N LYS A 87 29.86 -20.06 5.01
CA LYS A 87 30.89 -19.38 5.81
C LYS A 87 31.61 -20.35 6.74
N LYS A 88 30.86 -21.21 7.43
CA LYS A 88 31.40 -22.21 8.36
C LYS A 88 32.23 -23.25 7.61
N LEU A 89 31.76 -23.70 6.45
CA LEU A 89 32.49 -24.66 5.61
C LEU A 89 33.76 -24.06 5.01
N ALA A 90 33.76 -22.75 4.69
CA ALA A 90 34.95 -22.04 4.20
C ALA A 90 36.09 -21.94 5.24
N GLU A 91 35.81 -22.15 6.54
CA GLU A 91 36.84 -22.21 7.57
C GLU A 91 37.60 -23.55 7.58
N ILE A 92 37.03 -24.61 7.01
CA ILE A 92 37.55 -25.99 7.09
C ILE A 92 37.80 -26.65 5.72
N MET A 93 37.42 -25.99 4.62
CA MET A 93 37.59 -26.50 3.25
C MET A 93 38.39 -25.51 2.40
N LEU A 94 39.20 -26.04 1.48
CA LEU A 94 39.83 -25.23 0.42
C LEU A 94 38.74 -24.62 -0.47
N ALA A 95 38.95 -23.37 -0.92
CA ALA A 95 37.96 -22.61 -1.69
C ALA A 95 37.47 -23.38 -2.93
N ASP A 96 38.39 -23.96 -3.70
CA ASP A 96 38.07 -24.66 -4.95
C ASP A 96 37.25 -25.92 -4.70
N VAL A 97 37.53 -26.64 -3.59
CA VAL A 97 36.81 -27.84 -3.17
C VAL A 97 35.42 -27.45 -2.67
N LEU A 98 35.31 -26.36 -1.92
CA LEU A 98 34.03 -25.83 -1.44
C LEU A 98 33.13 -25.40 -2.60
N ASP A 99 33.69 -24.69 -3.58
CA ASP A 99 32.96 -24.23 -4.76
C ASP A 99 32.51 -25.40 -5.63
N ALA A 100 33.34 -26.44 -5.80
CA ALA A 100 32.94 -27.67 -6.47
C ALA A 100 31.80 -28.40 -5.74
N ALA A 101 31.89 -28.53 -4.41
CA ALA A 101 30.86 -29.17 -3.59
C ALA A 101 29.53 -28.39 -3.63
N TYR A 102 29.56 -27.06 -3.55
CA TYR A 102 28.35 -26.25 -3.71
C TYR A 102 27.78 -26.37 -5.12
N LYS A 103 28.62 -26.36 -6.16
CA LYS A 103 28.14 -26.54 -7.54
C LYS A 103 27.45 -27.90 -7.72
N GLU A 104 28.02 -28.97 -7.19
CA GLU A 104 27.41 -30.31 -7.20
C GLU A 104 26.06 -30.31 -6.46
N SER A 105 26.03 -29.78 -5.22
CA SER A 105 24.80 -29.66 -4.44
C SER A 105 23.71 -28.86 -5.15
N MET A 106 24.06 -27.71 -5.72
CA MET A 106 23.13 -26.79 -6.38
C MET A 106 22.56 -27.43 -7.66
N THR A 107 23.40 -28.11 -8.43
CA THR A 107 22.98 -28.82 -9.65
C THR A 107 21.99 -29.94 -9.30
N MET A 108 22.32 -30.79 -8.31
CA MET A 108 21.44 -31.85 -7.83
C MET A 108 20.11 -31.33 -7.29
N CYS A 109 20.14 -30.26 -6.48
CA CYS A 109 18.92 -29.65 -5.94
C CYS A 109 18.06 -28.99 -7.04
N GLY A 110 18.69 -28.42 -8.06
CA GLY A 110 18.03 -27.89 -9.25
C GLY A 110 17.32 -28.98 -10.06
N GLU A 111 18.00 -30.11 -10.29
CA GLU A 111 17.41 -31.29 -10.94
C GLU A 111 16.20 -31.80 -10.17
N ALA A 112 16.36 -32.01 -8.86
CA ALA A 112 15.29 -32.46 -7.99
C ALA A 112 14.08 -31.52 -8.02
N ALA A 113 14.30 -30.21 -7.88
CA ALA A 113 13.22 -29.22 -7.94
C ALA A 113 12.45 -29.27 -9.26
N PHE A 114 13.14 -29.43 -10.39
CA PHE A 114 12.53 -29.56 -11.71
C PHE A 114 11.70 -30.85 -11.81
N GLN A 115 12.25 -32.00 -11.41
CA GLN A 115 11.53 -33.27 -11.45
C GLN A 115 10.29 -33.26 -10.55
N TYR A 116 10.34 -32.60 -9.39
CA TYR A 116 9.16 -32.46 -8.53
C TYR A 116 8.03 -31.70 -9.23
N VAL A 117 8.35 -30.60 -9.90
CA VAL A 117 7.36 -29.80 -10.64
C VAL A 117 6.79 -30.61 -11.80
N LYS A 118 7.65 -31.25 -12.59
CA LYS A 118 7.24 -32.11 -13.70
C LYS A 118 6.31 -33.23 -13.22
N LYS A 119 6.66 -33.93 -12.14
CA LYS A 119 5.84 -35.01 -11.58
C LYS A 119 4.49 -34.49 -11.08
N VAL A 120 4.44 -33.34 -10.41
CA VAL A 120 3.17 -32.74 -9.98
C VAL A 120 2.27 -32.41 -11.18
N ILE A 121 2.85 -31.94 -12.29
CA ILE A 121 2.11 -31.67 -13.54
C ILE A 121 1.57 -32.98 -14.13
N GLU A 122 2.38 -34.04 -14.18
CA GLU A 122 1.95 -35.37 -14.63
C GLU A 122 0.76 -35.89 -13.81
N LEU A 123 0.83 -35.80 -12.48
CA LEU A 123 -0.26 -36.23 -11.59
C LEU A 123 -1.54 -35.39 -11.80
N ALA A 124 -1.40 -34.08 -11.97
CA ALA A 124 -2.53 -33.19 -12.20
C ALA A 124 -3.20 -33.46 -13.56
N MET A 125 -2.40 -33.64 -14.61
CA MET A 125 -2.89 -33.98 -15.96
C MET A 125 -3.51 -35.37 -16.03
N ALA A 126 -3.08 -36.30 -15.18
CA ALA A 126 -3.69 -37.62 -15.02
C ALA A 126 -4.98 -37.60 -14.17
N GLY A 127 -5.33 -36.46 -13.55
CA GLY A 127 -6.48 -36.34 -12.66
C GLY A 127 -6.30 -37.03 -11.30
N GLU A 128 -5.06 -37.33 -10.91
CA GLU A 128 -4.76 -37.93 -9.60
C GLU A 128 -4.71 -36.89 -8.48
N VAL A 129 -4.48 -35.62 -8.83
CA VAL A 129 -4.57 -34.47 -7.91
C VAL A 129 -5.39 -33.35 -8.53
N ASP A 130 -6.18 -32.67 -7.69
CA ASP A 130 -7.10 -31.62 -8.13
C ASP A 130 -6.42 -30.26 -8.35
N ALA A 131 -5.34 -29.98 -7.60
CA ALA A 131 -4.64 -28.71 -7.62
C ALA A 131 -3.18 -28.84 -7.15
N THR A 132 -2.36 -27.85 -7.51
CA THR A 132 -0.93 -27.85 -7.22
C THR A 132 -0.52 -26.57 -6.48
N VAL A 133 0.26 -26.72 -5.40
CA VAL A 133 0.85 -25.59 -4.67
C VAL A 133 2.37 -25.72 -4.69
N THR A 134 3.05 -24.70 -5.19
CA THR A 134 4.51 -24.73 -5.39
C THR A 134 5.25 -23.91 -4.33
N ASN A 135 6.20 -24.53 -3.64
CA ASN A 135 7.24 -23.79 -2.92
C ASN A 135 8.25 -23.17 -3.89
N ALA A 136 9.07 -22.25 -3.40
CA ALA A 136 10.10 -21.60 -4.20
C ALA A 136 11.12 -22.60 -4.77
N LEU A 137 11.53 -22.36 -6.01
CA LEU A 137 12.70 -22.97 -6.64
C LEU A 137 13.78 -21.91 -6.88
N ASN A 138 15.04 -22.31 -6.97
CA ASN A 138 16.12 -21.41 -7.35
C ASN A 138 16.37 -21.49 -8.86
N LYS A 139 16.20 -20.36 -9.56
CA LYS A 139 16.42 -20.25 -11.01
C LYS A 139 17.85 -20.61 -11.42
N ASP A 140 18.83 -20.26 -10.61
CA ASP A 140 20.23 -20.56 -10.93
C ASP A 140 20.49 -22.06 -10.85
N HIS A 141 19.90 -22.74 -9.86
CA HIS A 141 20.09 -24.18 -9.65
C HIS A 141 19.45 -25.00 -10.79
N ILE A 142 18.23 -24.68 -11.20
CA ILE A 142 17.57 -25.37 -12.33
C ILE A 142 18.35 -25.16 -13.64
N ASN A 143 18.89 -23.95 -13.85
CA ASN A 143 19.72 -23.67 -15.03
C ASN A 143 21.04 -24.45 -15.00
N MET A 144 21.67 -24.61 -13.82
CA MET A 144 22.86 -25.45 -13.66
C MET A 144 22.57 -26.93 -13.93
N ALA A 145 21.34 -27.39 -13.65
CA ALA A 145 20.86 -28.74 -13.97
C ALA A 145 20.50 -28.94 -15.45
N GLY A 146 20.59 -27.89 -16.28
CA GLY A 146 20.27 -27.95 -17.72
C GLY A 146 18.84 -27.60 -18.08
N HIS A 147 18.03 -27.11 -17.14
CA HIS A 147 16.63 -26.73 -17.35
C HIS A 147 16.49 -25.20 -17.45
N HIS A 148 16.39 -24.69 -18.68
CA HIS A 148 16.43 -23.26 -18.99
C HIS A 148 15.05 -22.59 -18.95
N TYR A 149 14.49 -22.47 -17.74
CA TYR A 149 13.19 -21.82 -17.49
C TYR A 149 13.33 -20.55 -16.64
N SER A 150 12.46 -19.56 -16.88
CA SER A 150 12.37 -18.35 -16.06
C SER A 150 11.66 -18.58 -14.72
N GLY A 151 10.95 -19.69 -14.55
CA GLY A 151 10.29 -20.05 -13.29
C GLY A 151 9.27 -21.17 -13.45
N HIS A 152 8.41 -21.34 -12.45
CA HIS A 152 7.35 -22.35 -12.46
C HIS A 152 6.37 -22.14 -13.62
N THR A 153 5.94 -20.90 -13.86
CA THR A 153 4.88 -20.60 -14.82
C THR A 153 5.20 -21.15 -16.21
N GLU A 154 6.43 -20.98 -16.68
CA GLU A 154 6.88 -21.46 -17.99
C GLU A 154 7.03 -22.98 -18.03
N ILE A 155 7.45 -23.61 -16.93
CA ILE A 155 7.47 -25.08 -16.83
C ILE A 155 6.04 -25.64 -16.94
N TYR A 156 5.08 -25.06 -16.20
CA TYR A 156 3.68 -25.46 -16.30
C TYR A 156 3.14 -25.23 -17.72
N ALA A 157 3.40 -24.06 -18.32
CA ALA A 157 2.93 -23.75 -19.66
C ALA A 157 3.42 -24.75 -20.71
N ASP A 158 4.72 -25.09 -20.69
CA ASP A 158 5.31 -26.04 -21.62
C ASP A 158 4.72 -27.45 -21.48
N TYR A 159 4.65 -27.97 -20.25
CA TYR A 159 4.23 -29.35 -19.99
C TYR A 159 2.71 -29.55 -20.02
N THR A 160 1.93 -28.49 -19.85
CA THR A 160 0.46 -28.52 -20.04
C THR A 160 0.04 -28.08 -21.44
N HIS A 161 1.00 -27.70 -22.30
CA HIS A 161 0.75 -27.11 -23.62
C HIS A 161 -0.16 -25.87 -23.58
N THR A 162 -0.04 -25.07 -22.52
CA THR A 162 -0.86 -23.87 -22.31
C THR A 162 -0.22 -22.65 -22.96
N ALA A 163 -0.76 -22.22 -24.09
CA ALA A 163 -0.24 -21.06 -24.84
C ALA A 163 -0.55 -19.71 -24.17
N LYS A 164 -1.65 -19.61 -23.41
CA LYS A 164 -2.16 -18.35 -22.83
C LYS A 164 -2.41 -18.50 -21.35
N TYR A 165 -1.74 -17.68 -20.56
CA TYR A 165 -1.88 -17.66 -19.10
C TYR A 165 -1.76 -16.23 -18.55
N SER A 166 -2.28 -16.03 -17.34
CA SER A 166 -2.07 -14.80 -16.58
C SER A 166 -2.15 -15.03 -15.07
N MET A 167 -1.55 -14.12 -14.30
CA MET A 167 -1.56 -14.15 -12.85
C MET A 167 -2.85 -13.53 -12.32
N MET A 168 -3.57 -14.31 -11.52
CA MET A 168 -4.71 -13.86 -10.71
C MET A 168 -4.29 -13.72 -9.24
N LEU A 169 -4.59 -12.58 -8.64
CA LEU A 169 -4.60 -12.39 -7.19
C LEU A 169 -6.05 -12.59 -6.72
N ALA A 170 -6.26 -13.46 -5.74
CA ALA A 170 -7.60 -13.78 -5.24
C ALA A 170 -7.62 -13.68 -3.71
N HIS A 171 -8.60 -12.98 -3.17
CA HIS A 171 -8.91 -12.93 -1.74
C HIS A 171 -10.41 -12.70 -1.57
N ASP A 172 -11.09 -13.69 -0.96
CA ASP A 172 -12.53 -13.70 -0.73
C ASP A 172 -13.32 -13.40 -2.02
N GLU A 173 -14.03 -12.28 -2.07
CA GLU A 173 -14.81 -11.87 -3.25
C GLU A 173 -14.00 -11.06 -4.27
N LEU A 174 -12.82 -10.55 -3.91
CA LEU A 174 -11.98 -9.75 -4.79
C LEU A 174 -10.99 -10.63 -5.57
N ARG A 175 -11.04 -10.52 -6.90
CA ARG A 175 -10.13 -11.19 -7.82
C ARG A 175 -9.59 -10.17 -8.81
N VAL A 176 -8.27 -10.11 -8.96
CA VAL A 176 -7.59 -9.20 -9.90
C VAL A 176 -6.67 -10.00 -10.79
N ILE A 177 -6.93 -9.93 -12.10
CA ILE A 177 -6.07 -10.53 -13.12
C ILE A 177 -5.27 -9.43 -13.84
N HIS A 178 -4.03 -9.73 -14.20
CA HIS A 178 -3.11 -8.73 -14.77
C HIS A 178 -3.01 -8.86 -16.29
N VAL A 179 -3.02 -7.73 -17.01
CA VAL A 179 -2.69 -7.72 -18.45
C VAL A 179 -1.20 -7.98 -18.65
N SER A 180 -0.37 -7.31 -17.85
CA SER A 180 1.09 -7.46 -17.77
C SER A 180 1.56 -7.51 -16.31
N THR A 181 2.69 -8.17 -16.04
CA THR A 181 3.28 -8.26 -14.68
C THR A 181 4.69 -7.66 -14.62
N HIS A 182 5.75 -8.48 -14.67
CA HIS A 182 7.14 -8.08 -14.40
C HIS A 182 7.81 -7.40 -15.61
N VAL A 183 7.28 -6.25 -16.04
CA VAL A 183 7.83 -5.42 -17.12
C VAL A 183 7.95 -3.95 -16.69
N SER A 184 8.74 -3.16 -17.41
CA SER A 184 8.78 -1.70 -17.15
C SER A 184 7.43 -1.06 -17.44
N LEU A 185 7.11 0.07 -16.80
CA LEU A 185 5.84 0.75 -17.04
C LEU A 185 5.64 1.13 -18.52
N ARG A 186 6.72 1.55 -19.21
CA ARG A 186 6.68 1.80 -20.66
C ARG A 186 6.24 0.56 -21.42
N GLN A 187 6.90 -0.57 -21.17
CA GLN A 187 6.54 -1.84 -21.80
C GLN A 187 5.12 -2.29 -21.42
N ALA A 188 4.68 -2.05 -20.19
CA ALA A 188 3.30 -2.35 -19.78
C ALA A 188 2.28 -1.57 -20.63
N CYS A 189 2.53 -0.29 -20.88
CA CYS A 189 1.72 0.51 -21.80
C CYS A 189 1.77 -0.05 -23.22
N ASP A 190 2.96 -0.38 -23.74
CA ASP A 190 3.14 -0.93 -25.09
C ASP A 190 2.46 -2.30 -25.27
N LEU A 191 2.38 -3.10 -24.20
CA LEU A 191 1.74 -4.42 -24.15
C LEU A 191 0.23 -4.36 -23.96
N CYS A 192 -0.35 -3.19 -23.68
CA CYS A 192 -1.79 -3.01 -23.58
C CYS A 192 -2.41 -3.05 -24.99
N LYS A 193 -2.54 -4.26 -25.52
CA LYS A 193 -3.06 -4.54 -26.86
C LYS A 193 -4.37 -5.30 -26.79
N LYS A 194 -5.28 -5.01 -27.72
CA LYS A 194 -6.62 -5.61 -27.82
C LYS A 194 -6.60 -7.11 -27.57
N GLU A 195 -5.79 -7.84 -28.34
CA GLU A 195 -5.71 -9.31 -28.28
C GLU A 195 -5.28 -9.81 -26.88
N ARG A 196 -4.31 -9.13 -26.25
CA ARG A 196 -3.85 -9.49 -24.90
C ARG A 196 -4.91 -9.17 -23.84
N VAL A 197 -5.58 -8.03 -23.95
CA VAL A 197 -6.66 -7.63 -23.03
C VAL A 197 -7.82 -8.62 -23.12
N LEU A 198 -8.23 -8.97 -24.34
CA LEU A 198 -9.29 -9.94 -24.61
C LEU A 198 -8.95 -11.32 -24.05
N ASP A 199 -7.73 -11.81 -24.27
CA ASP A 199 -7.26 -13.07 -23.70
C ASP A 199 -7.34 -13.07 -22.18
N VAL A 200 -6.98 -11.96 -21.54
CA VAL A 200 -7.03 -11.82 -20.09
C VAL A 200 -8.47 -11.76 -19.58
N ILE A 201 -9.39 -11.12 -20.30
CA ILE A 201 -10.83 -11.13 -19.99
C ILE A 201 -11.37 -12.57 -20.03
N ARG A 202 -11.05 -13.32 -21.09
CA ARG A 202 -11.44 -14.73 -21.23
C ARG A 202 -10.87 -15.59 -20.10
N ILE A 203 -9.58 -15.43 -19.77
CA ILE A 203 -8.94 -16.16 -18.67
C ILE A 203 -9.58 -15.80 -17.32
N ALA A 204 -9.92 -14.53 -17.07
CA ALA A 204 -10.61 -14.13 -15.84
C ALA A 204 -11.99 -14.78 -15.73
N ASN A 205 -12.75 -14.80 -16.83
CA ASN A 205 -14.07 -15.41 -16.88
C ASN A 205 -14.01 -16.90 -16.56
N GLU A 206 -13.17 -17.64 -17.28
CA GLU A 206 -13.05 -19.08 -17.10
C GLU A 206 -12.42 -19.44 -15.75
N GLY A 207 -11.44 -18.66 -15.29
CA GLY A 207 -10.87 -18.82 -13.96
C GLY A 207 -11.90 -18.62 -12.84
N CYS A 208 -12.76 -17.61 -12.94
CA CYS A 208 -13.84 -17.39 -11.98
C CYS A 208 -14.89 -18.52 -12.03
N LYS A 209 -15.25 -19.01 -13.21
CA LYS A 209 -16.14 -20.17 -13.35
C LYS A 209 -15.55 -21.44 -12.73
N ALA A 210 -14.25 -21.69 -12.96
CA ALA A 210 -13.53 -22.80 -12.35
C ALA A 210 -13.49 -22.72 -10.82
N LEU A 211 -13.49 -21.50 -10.26
CA LEU A 211 -13.61 -21.23 -8.82
C LEU A 211 -15.07 -21.30 -8.30
N GLY A 212 -16.04 -21.70 -9.13
CA GLY A 212 -17.44 -21.89 -8.73
C GLY A 212 -18.36 -20.68 -8.92
N ILE A 213 -17.88 -19.59 -9.50
CA ILE A 213 -18.71 -18.41 -9.78
C ILE A 213 -19.49 -18.65 -11.09
N LYS A 214 -20.79 -18.95 -10.98
CA LYS A 214 -21.63 -19.32 -12.14
C LYS A 214 -21.72 -18.22 -13.20
N GLU A 215 -21.87 -16.97 -12.77
CA GLU A 215 -21.96 -15.79 -13.64
C GLU A 215 -20.95 -14.72 -13.21
N PRO A 216 -19.66 -14.86 -13.58
CA PRO A 216 -18.64 -13.90 -13.22
C PRO A 216 -18.95 -12.53 -13.83
N LYS A 217 -18.87 -11.47 -13.02
CA LYS A 217 -18.93 -10.08 -13.50
C LYS A 217 -17.52 -9.55 -13.63
N ILE A 218 -17.13 -9.10 -14.81
CA ILE A 218 -15.77 -8.64 -15.07
C ILE A 218 -15.77 -7.13 -15.23
N GLY A 219 -14.94 -6.45 -14.42
CA GLY A 219 -14.55 -5.07 -14.63
C GLY A 219 -13.19 -5.02 -15.32
N VAL A 220 -13.04 -4.15 -16.32
CA VAL A 220 -11.78 -3.98 -17.07
C VAL A 220 -11.27 -2.57 -16.79
N ALA A 221 -10.18 -2.46 -16.04
CA ALA A 221 -9.60 -1.16 -15.71
C ALA A 221 -9.03 -0.48 -16.96
N GLY A 222 -9.20 0.85 -17.06
CA GLY A 222 -8.47 1.67 -18.05
C GLY A 222 -6.95 1.65 -17.82
N LEU A 223 -6.18 2.10 -18.82
CA LEU A 223 -4.74 2.34 -18.68
C LEU A 223 -4.47 3.78 -18.21
N ASN A 224 -5.21 4.72 -18.76
CA ASN A 224 -5.06 6.15 -18.56
C ASN A 224 -6.01 6.65 -17.45
N PRO A 225 -5.70 7.82 -16.83
CA PRO A 225 -6.65 8.50 -15.94
C PRO A 225 -8.01 8.67 -16.62
N HIS A 226 -9.08 8.39 -15.89
CA HIS A 226 -10.46 8.50 -16.36
C HIS A 226 -10.72 7.78 -17.70
N CYS A 227 -10.03 6.67 -17.94
CA CYS A 227 -10.14 5.91 -19.18
C CYS A 227 -9.83 6.75 -20.43
N GLY A 228 -8.83 7.63 -20.32
CA GLY A 228 -8.34 8.44 -21.43
C GLY A 228 -9.14 9.73 -21.67
N GLU A 229 -10.25 9.95 -20.98
CA GLU A 229 -11.09 11.17 -21.09
C GLU A 229 -11.40 11.52 -22.56
N ASN A 230 -12.03 10.57 -23.27
CA ASN A 230 -12.33 10.66 -24.70
C ASN A 230 -11.10 10.90 -25.61
N GLY A 231 -9.93 10.41 -25.20
CA GLY A 231 -8.68 10.54 -25.95
C GLY A 231 -7.78 11.68 -25.49
N MET A 232 -8.20 12.49 -24.51
CA MET A 232 -7.43 13.63 -23.99
C MET A 232 -6.19 13.19 -23.20
N PHE A 233 -6.25 12.06 -22.50
CA PHE A 233 -5.18 11.57 -21.61
C PHE A 233 -4.46 10.32 -22.14
N GLY A 234 -4.76 9.91 -23.35
CA GLY A 234 -4.30 8.68 -23.98
C GLY A 234 -5.43 8.04 -24.77
N ARG A 235 -5.11 7.11 -25.67
CA ARG A 235 -6.08 6.52 -26.62
C ARG A 235 -6.18 5.01 -26.53
N GLU A 236 -5.42 4.38 -25.66
CA GLU A 236 -5.40 2.93 -25.46
C GLU A 236 -6.78 2.38 -25.09
N GLU A 237 -7.61 3.15 -24.38
CA GLU A 237 -9.00 2.77 -24.13
C GLU A 237 -9.83 2.66 -25.42
N ILE A 238 -9.69 3.64 -26.31
CA ILE A 238 -10.43 3.72 -27.56
C ILE A 238 -9.91 2.67 -28.56
N GLU A 239 -8.60 2.52 -28.63
CA GLU A 239 -7.93 1.77 -29.69
C GLU A 239 -7.71 0.29 -29.34
N GLU A 240 -7.61 -0.05 -28.05
CA GLU A 240 -7.19 -1.38 -27.61
C GLU A 240 -8.18 -2.01 -26.61
N ILE A 241 -8.55 -1.29 -25.54
CA ILE A 241 -9.33 -1.88 -24.43
C ILE A 241 -10.82 -1.99 -24.76
N GLN A 242 -11.45 -0.93 -25.29
CA GLN A 242 -12.88 -0.99 -25.68
C GLN A 242 -13.13 -2.04 -26.77
N PRO A 243 -12.31 -2.14 -27.85
CA PRO A 243 -12.50 -3.21 -28.83
C PRO A 243 -12.38 -4.63 -28.24
N ALA A 244 -11.55 -4.83 -27.22
CA ALA A 244 -11.45 -6.10 -26.52
C ALA A 244 -12.70 -6.39 -25.66
N ILE A 245 -13.26 -5.36 -25.01
CA ILE A 245 -14.51 -5.46 -24.26
C ILE A 245 -15.68 -5.78 -25.20
N ASP A 246 -15.77 -5.12 -26.35
CA ASP A 246 -16.83 -5.34 -27.34
C ASP A 246 -16.83 -6.78 -27.86
N GLU A 247 -15.64 -7.33 -28.14
CA GLU A 247 -15.49 -8.73 -28.56
C GLU A 247 -15.86 -9.72 -27.43
N ALA A 248 -15.41 -9.45 -26.20
CA ALA A 248 -15.79 -10.28 -25.04
C ALA A 248 -17.31 -10.25 -24.77
N LEU A 249 -17.96 -9.10 -24.93
CA LEU A 249 -19.41 -8.96 -24.83
C LEU A 249 -20.12 -9.77 -25.93
N ALA A 250 -19.60 -9.76 -27.15
CA ALA A 250 -20.13 -10.56 -28.27
C ALA A 250 -20.01 -12.07 -28.00
N GLU A 251 -19.02 -12.50 -27.22
CA GLU A 251 -18.87 -13.87 -26.73
C GLU A 251 -19.79 -14.22 -25.55
N GLY A 252 -20.58 -13.27 -25.05
CA GLY A 252 -21.48 -13.45 -23.92
C GLY A 252 -20.79 -13.37 -22.56
N ILE A 253 -19.57 -12.83 -22.48
CA ILE A 253 -18.91 -12.56 -21.20
C ILE A 253 -19.60 -11.38 -20.52
N ASN A 254 -19.95 -11.54 -19.24
CA ASN A 254 -20.66 -10.52 -18.49
C ASN A 254 -19.71 -9.41 -18.02
N ILE A 255 -19.73 -8.30 -18.75
CA ILE A 255 -19.02 -7.05 -18.42
C ILE A 255 -20.10 -5.97 -18.16
N PRO A 256 -20.50 -5.75 -16.90
CA PRO A 256 -21.64 -4.88 -16.58
C PRO A 256 -21.53 -3.45 -17.11
N GLU A 257 -20.34 -2.86 -17.02
CA GLU A 257 -20.07 -1.49 -17.46
C GLU A 257 -20.03 -1.34 -18.99
N LYS A 258 -19.84 -2.45 -19.72
CA LYS A 258 -19.68 -2.50 -21.18
C LYS A 258 -18.60 -1.57 -21.74
N ALA A 259 -17.73 -1.06 -20.88
CA ALA A 259 -16.71 -0.07 -21.15
C ALA A 259 -15.56 -0.23 -20.13
N PRO A 260 -14.36 0.31 -20.42
CA PRO A 260 -13.31 0.34 -19.42
C PRO A 260 -13.72 1.20 -18.23
N THR A 261 -13.37 0.76 -17.02
CA THR A 261 -13.68 1.44 -15.76
C THR A 261 -12.48 2.25 -15.29
N PRO A 262 -12.67 3.50 -14.81
CA PRO A 262 -11.56 4.31 -14.30
C PRO A 262 -10.78 3.57 -13.19
N PRO A 263 -9.44 3.46 -13.31
CA PRO A 263 -8.63 2.65 -12.37
C PRO A 263 -8.74 3.04 -10.90
N ASP A 264 -9.12 4.29 -10.63
CA ASP A 264 -9.27 4.86 -9.29
C ASP A 264 -10.63 4.57 -8.63
N THR A 265 -11.62 4.10 -9.40
CA THR A 265 -12.97 3.77 -8.92
C THR A 265 -13.25 2.27 -8.87
N VAL A 266 -12.62 1.48 -9.76
CA VAL A 266 -12.89 0.03 -9.88
C VAL A 266 -12.49 -0.82 -8.65
N PHE A 267 -11.77 -0.26 -7.65
CA PHE A 267 -11.23 -1.00 -6.49
C PHE A 267 -11.51 -0.38 -5.08
N ARG A 268 -12.57 0.41 -4.83
CA ARG A 268 -12.77 1.13 -3.53
C ARG A 268 -14.13 0.92 -2.83
N THR A 269 -14.16 1.16 -1.50
CA THR A 269 -15.29 0.91 -0.58
C THR A 269 -16.00 2.15 0.00
N GLY A 270 -15.50 3.37 -0.23
CA GLY A 270 -16.22 4.63 0.01
C GLY A 270 -16.18 5.43 -1.27
N CYS A 271 -17.35 5.72 -1.83
CA CYS A 271 -17.48 5.96 -3.27
C CYS A 271 -18.23 7.25 -3.58
N ILE A 272 -18.16 7.68 -4.84
CA ILE A 272 -18.80 8.92 -5.30
C ILE A 272 -20.32 8.76 -5.31
N THR A 273 -20.83 7.55 -5.58
CA THR A 273 -22.26 7.29 -5.72
C THR A 273 -22.87 6.56 -4.52
N THR A 274 -24.17 6.80 -4.26
CA THR A 274 -24.93 6.09 -3.22
C THR A 274 -24.96 4.58 -3.44
N LYS A 275 -25.12 4.13 -4.70
CA LYS A 275 -25.19 2.71 -5.05
C LYS A 275 -23.92 1.95 -4.65
N GLU A 276 -22.76 2.51 -4.98
CA GLU A 276 -21.47 1.90 -4.63
C GLU A 276 -21.23 1.90 -3.12
N THR A 277 -21.58 3.00 -2.43
CA THR A 277 -21.48 3.07 -0.97
C THR A 277 -22.38 2.02 -0.30
N VAL A 278 -23.59 1.77 -0.81
CA VAL A 278 -24.48 0.69 -0.33
C VAL A 278 -23.84 -0.68 -0.54
N GLU A 279 -23.32 -0.96 -1.74
CA GLU A 279 -22.71 -2.25 -2.06
C GLU A 279 -21.54 -2.55 -1.11
N MET A 280 -20.71 -1.55 -0.87
CA MET A 280 -19.50 -1.68 -0.04
C MET A 280 -19.84 -1.75 1.45
N SER A 281 -20.89 -1.05 1.89
CA SER A 281 -21.42 -1.14 3.25
C SER A 281 -21.94 -2.55 3.55
N LYS A 282 -22.70 -3.17 2.63
CA LYS A 282 -23.16 -4.56 2.77
C LYS A 282 -22.02 -5.56 2.83
N ARG A 283 -20.96 -5.36 2.04
CA ARG A 283 -19.75 -6.20 2.09
C ARG A 283 -19.03 -6.06 3.42
N ALA A 284 -18.84 -4.83 3.93
CA ALA A 284 -18.21 -4.60 5.22
C ALA A 284 -19.00 -5.24 6.37
N GLU A 285 -20.33 -5.16 6.33
CA GLU A 285 -21.22 -5.87 7.26
C GLU A 285 -21.07 -7.40 7.16
N ALA A 286 -21.07 -7.96 5.96
CA ALA A 286 -20.89 -9.40 5.76
C ALA A 286 -19.53 -9.91 6.26
N LEU A 287 -18.51 -9.06 6.28
CA LEU A 287 -17.17 -9.35 6.81
C LEU A 287 -17.06 -9.17 8.34
N GLY A 288 -18.15 -8.76 9.01
CA GLY A 288 -18.18 -8.61 10.46
C GLY A 288 -17.65 -7.27 10.97
N ALA A 289 -17.70 -6.19 10.17
CA ALA A 289 -17.40 -4.86 10.68
C ALA A 289 -18.40 -4.44 11.77
N ASP A 290 -17.90 -3.96 12.90
CA ASP A 290 -18.74 -3.51 14.02
C ASP A 290 -19.42 -2.15 13.76
N ILE A 291 -18.84 -1.32 12.90
CA ILE A 291 -19.31 0.02 12.60
C ILE A 291 -18.79 0.51 11.25
N LEU A 292 -19.59 1.30 10.53
CA LEU A 292 -19.20 1.95 9.28
C LEU A 292 -18.88 3.43 9.51
N SER A 293 -17.79 3.91 8.93
CA SER A 293 -17.51 5.36 8.83
C SER A 293 -17.72 5.81 7.39
N VAL A 294 -18.85 6.44 7.09
CA VAL A 294 -19.25 6.79 5.72
C VAL A 294 -18.87 8.24 5.43
N ILE A 295 -17.90 8.43 4.53
CA ILE A 295 -17.46 9.76 4.07
C ILE A 295 -18.52 10.42 3.19
N THR A 296 -18.69 11.74 3.34
CA THR A 296 -19.54 12.54 2.45
C THR A 296 -19.15 12.35 0.98
N PRO A 297 -20.12 12.20 0.05
CA PRO A 297 -19.85 12.19 -1.38
C PRO A 297 -18.95 13.36 -1.80
N TYR A 298 -18.06 13.08 -2.74
CA TYR A 298 -17.02 13.98 -3.19
C TYR A 298 -17.02 14.09 -4.71
N PHE A 299 -16.19 14.99 -5.25
CA PHE A 299 -16.11 15.36 -6.67
C PHE A 299 -17.29 16.23 -7.16
N ALA A 300 -18.53 15.77 -7.03
CA ALA A 300 -19.72 16.56 -7.36
C ALA A 300 -20.21 17.36 -6.15
N ALA A 301 -20.74 18.56 -6.38
CA ALA A 301 -21.48 19.29 -5.36
C ALA A 301 -22.81 18.58 -5.09
N VAL A 302 -23.17 18.46 -3.82
CA VAL A 302 -24.39 17.76 -3.38
C VAL A 302 -25.15 18.67 -2.42
N SER A 303 -26.46 18.79 -2.63
CA SER A 303 -27.35 19.55 -1.73
C SER A 303 -27.57 18.83 -0.40
N GLN A 304 -28.09 19.54 0.61
CA GLN A 304 -28.38 18.92 1.90
C GLN A 304 -29.46 17.83 1.83
N ASP A 305 -30.47 18.00 0.98
CA ASP A 305 -31.52 17.00 0.77
C ASP A 305 -30.95 15.73 0.11
N GLU A 306 -30.07 15.90 -0.88
CA GLU A 306 -29.37 14.76 -1.51
C GLU A 306 -28.41 14.06 -0.55
N LEU A 307 -27.73 14.81 0.34
CA LEU A 307 -26.91 14.22 1.41
C LEU A 307 -27.76 13.42 2.40
N TYR A 308 -28.92 13.94 2.79
CA TYR A 308 -29.86 13.22 3.64
C TYR A 308 -30.29 11.91 2.99
N GLU A 309 -30.76 11.94 1.73
CA GLU A 309 -31.19 10.75 1.01
C GLU A 309 -30.05 9.76 0.79
N HIS A 310 -28.83 10.24 0.53
CA HIS A 310 -27.63 9.39 0.42
C HIS A 310 -27.40 8.58 1.70
N TYR A 311 -27.28 9.25 2.85
CA TYR A 311 -26.99 8.58 4.11
C TYR A 311 -28.14 7.71 4.59
N LYS A 312 -29.39 8.15 4.40
CA LYS A 312 -30.58 7.35 4.70
C LYS A 312 -30.62 6.07 3.88
N THR A 313 -30.36 6.15 2.57
CA THR A 313 -30.33 4.97 1.69
C THR A 313 -29.24 3.98 2.12
N VAL A 314 -28.07 4.46 2.55
CA VAL A 314 -26.99 3.60 3.06
C VAL A 314 -27.40 2.95 4.38
N ALA A 315 -28.01 3.71 5.29
CA ALA A 315 -28.49 3.25 6.58
C ALA A 315 -29.59 2.17 6.46
N GLU A 316 -30.52 2.32 5.52
CA GLU A 316 -31.57 1.32 5.25
C GLU A 316 -31.00 0.01 4.66
N ALA A 317 -29.79 0.05 4.10
CA ALA A 317 -29.20 -1.08 3.39
C ALA A 317 -28.39 -2.04 4.27
N VAL A 318 -28.07 -1.66 5.51
CA VAL A 318 -27.28 -2.43 6.48
C VAL A 318 -27.91 -2.37 7.87
N LYS A 319 -27.54 -3.28 8.77
CA LYS A 319 -28.01 -3.32 10.16
C LYS A 319 -26.98 -2.79 11.15
N ILE A 320 -25.70 -2.80 10.78
CA ILE A 320 -24.62 -2.32 11.66
C ILE A 320 -24.61 -0.79 11.80
N PRO A 321 -24.10 -0.25 12.93
CA PRO A 321 -24.01 1.18 13.17
C PRO A 321 -23.19 1.96 12.13
N ILE A 322 -23.55 3.23 11.94
CA ILE A 322 -22.94 4.18 10.99
C ILE A 322 -22.55 5.46 11.71
N VAL A 323 -21.32 5.92 11.43
CA VAL A 323 -20.83 7.26 11.76
C VAL A 323 -20.69 8.06 10.47
N LEU A 324 -21.38 9.19 10.40
CA LEU A 324 -21.25 10.17 9.33
C LEU A 324 -19.84 10.78 9.34
N TYR A 325 -19.20 10.97 8.21
CA TYR A 325 -17.87 11.58 8.16
C TYR A 325 -17.82 12.84 7.28
N ASN A 326 -17.86 13.99 7.96
CA ASN A 326 -17.78 15.31 7.36
C ASN A 326 -16.32 15.78 7.20
N ILE A 327 -15.85 15.99 5.96
CA ILE A 327 -14.51 16.53 5.67
C ILE A 327 -14.51 17.43 4.41
N PRO A 328 -15.13 18.62 4.47
CA PRO A 328 -15.32 19.50 3.30
C PRO A 328 -14.03 19.85 2.55
N ALA A 329 -12.90 19.98 3.26
CA ALA A 329 -11.59 20.24 2.67
C ALA A 329 -11.09 19.14 1.71
N ARG A 330 -11.73 17.96 1.69
CA ARG A 330 -11.46 16.85 0.78
C ARG A 330 -12.61 16.55 -0.16
N THR A 331 -13.83 16.72 0.31
CA THR A 331 -15.03 16.33 -0.44
C THR A 331 -15.59 17.47 -1.28
N GLY A 332 -15.37 18.72 -0.88
CA GLY A 332 -16.07 19.89 -1.43
C GLY A 332 -17.49 20.07 -0.87
N CYS A 333 -18.00 19.08 -0.12
CA CYS A 333 -19.35 19.04 0.42
C CYS A 333 -19.30 19.03 1.95
N SER A 334 -20.13 19.85 2.59
CA SER A 334 -20.29 19.88 4.05
C SER A 334 -21.67 19.40 4.43
N ILE A 335 -21.76 18.61 5.51
CA ILE A 335 -23.04 18.24 6.11
C ILE A 335 -23.46 19.40 7.03
N ALA A 336 -24.67 19.94 6.86
CA ALA A 336 -25.19 20.98 7.75
C ALA A 336 -25.62 20.39 9.11
N PRO A 337 -25.55 21.15 10.22
CA PRO A 337 -26.01 20.68 11.53
C PRO A 337 -27.45 20.16 11.54
N GLU A 338 -28.34 20.82 10.81
CA GLU A 338 -29.75 20.43 10.68
C GLU A 338 -29.90 19.10 9.95
N THR A 339 -29.04 18.82 8.96
CA THR A 339 -29.01 17.54 8.24
C THR A 339 -28.52 16.42 9.15
N VAL A 340 -27.47 16.66 9.95
CA VAL A 340 -27.02 15.69 10.97
C VAL A 340 -28.12 15.43 12.00
N ALA A 341 -28.79 16.48 12.48
CA ALA A 341 -29.89 16.34 13.43
C ALA A 341 -31.02 15.46 12.86
N LYS A 342 -31.38 15.61 11.58
CA LYS A 342 -32.36 14.74 10.91
C LYS A 342 -31.86 13.31 10.74
N LEU A 343 -30.60 13.11 10.36
CA LEU A 343 -30.01 11.78 10.18
C LEU A 343 -29.86 11.02 11.51
N ALA A 344 -29.65 11.73 12.61
CA ALA A 344 -29.57 11.16 13.96
C ALA A 344 -30.91 10.59 14.48
N GLU A 345 -32.02 10.78 13.75
CA GLU A 345 -33.30 10.08 14.03
C GLU A 345 -33.34 8.65 13.45
N ILE A 346 -32.34 8.25 12.65
CA ILE A 346 -32.28 6.92 12.03
C ILE A 346 -31.51 5.99 12.96
N ASP A 347 -32.14 4.89 13.40
CA ASP A 347 -31.68 3.99 14.46
C ASP A 347 -30.21 3.56 14.39
N ASN A 348 -29.72 3.23 13.18
CA ASN A 348 -28.34 2.77 12.99
C ASN A 348 -27.37 3.88 12.58
N ILE A 349 -27.78 5.15 12.53
CA ILE A 349 -26.88 6.30 12.39
C ILE A 349 -26.55 6.83 13.79
N VAL A 350 -25.47 6.33 14.37
CA VAL A 350 -25.14 6.48 15.79
C VAL A 350 -24.16 7.60 16.10
N GLY A 351 -23.61 8.27 15.08
CA GLY A 351 -22.69 9.37 15.32
C GLY A 351 -22.25 10.16 14.10
N ALA A 352 -21.52 11.24 14.37
CA ALA A 352 -20.87 12.06 13.35
C ALA A 352 -19.44 12.39 13.76
N LYS A 353 -18.51 12.14 12.84
CA LYS A 353 -17.14 12.61 12.89
C LYS A 353 -17.01 13.87 12.04
N ASP A 354 -16.71 15.01 12.67
CA ASP A 354 -16.46 16.27 11.96
C ASP A 354 -14.97 16.61 11.88
N SER A 355 -14.42 16.56 10.67
CA SER A 355 -13.05 17.00 10.34
C SER A 355 -13.03 18.36 9.63
N SER A 356 -14.15 19.10 9.58
CA SER A 356 -14.22 20.42 8.95
C SER A 356 -13.22 21.42 9.52
N GLY A 357 -12.92 21.30 10.82
CA GLY A 357 -12.16 22.31 11.57
C GLY A 357 -12.96 23.55 11.92
N ASN A 358 -14.26 23.58 11.60
CA ASN A 358 -15.17 24.65 11.99
C ASN A 358 -15.75 24.34 13.38
N TRP A 359 -15.36 25.13 14.38
CA TRP A 359 -15.83 24.95 15.75
C TRP A 359 -17.35 25.14 15.88
N ASP A 360 -17.92 26.15 15.22
CA ASP A 360 -19.35 26.44 15.32
C ASP A 360 -20.19 25.29 14.74
N ASN A 361 -19.73 24.67 13.66
CA ASN A 361 -20.37 23.49 13.07
C ASN A 361 -20.32 22.27 14.01
N LEU A 362 -19.14 21.95 14.53
CA LEU A 362 -18.95 20.84 15.47
C LEU A 362 -19.78 21.04 16.75
N LYS A 363 -19.80 22.27 17.27
CA LYS A 363 -20.61 22.64 18.43
C LYS A 363 -22.10 22.49 18.14
N ALA A 364 -22.58 22.97 16.99
CA ALA A 364 -23.98 22.83 16.59
C ALA A 364 -24.40 21.36 16.44
N TYR A 365 -23.52 20.47 15.95
CA TYR A 365 -23.80 19.03 15.94
C TYR A 365 -24.05 18.51 17.35
N ILE A 366 -23.19 18.86 18.32
CA ILE A 366 -23.33 18.44 19.72
C ILE A 366 -24.64 18.98 20.31
N GLU A 367 -24.94 20.26 20.09
CA GLU A 367 -26.13 20.90 20.65
C GLU A 367 -27.44 20.32 20.10
N LEU A 368 -27.53 20.12 18.78
CA LEU A 368 -28.75 19.61 18.11
C LEU A 368 -28.98 18.10 18.28
N THR A 369 -28.00 17.37 18.84
CA THR A 369 -28.10 15.93 19.08
C THR A 369 -27.95 15.56 20.56
N ARG A 370 -27.90 16.56 21.45
CA ARG A 370 -27.62 16.37 22.89
C ARG A 370 -28.64 15.49 23.62
N ASP A 371 -29.89 15.50 23.16
CA ASP A 371 -31.00 14.71 23.68
C ASP A 371 -31.18 13.36 22.97
N LYS A 372 -30.25 13.00 22.08
CA LYS A 372 -30.26 11.76 21.29
C LYS A 372 -29.14 10.81 21.73
N ASP A 373 -29.31 9.53 21.45
CA ASP A 373 -28.23 8.54 21.59
C ASP A 373 -27.27 8.64 20.39
N PHE A 374 -26.54 9.75 20.31
CA PHE A 374 -25.74 10.11 19.15
C PHE A 374 -24.35 10.65 19.54
N ALA A 375 -23.31 10.00 19.00
CA ALA A 375 -21.92 10.31 19.30
C ALA A 375 -21.33 11.36 18.34
N VAL A 376 -21.05 12.56 18.83
CA VAL A 376 -20.27 13.55 18.07
C VAL A 376 -18.79 13.47 18.43
N ILE A 377 -17.95 13.25 17.41
CA ILE A 377 -16.52 13.01 17.54
C ILE A 377 -15.75 14.07 16.74
N SER A 378 -14.72 14.66 17.34
CA SER A 378 -13.83 15.55 16.60
C SER A 378 -12.91 14.75 15.68
N GLY A 379 -12.98 15.02 14.38
CA GLY A 379 -12.02 14.55 13.40
C GLY A 379 -10.86 15.53 13.16
N ASN A 380 -10.80 16.63 13.92
CA ASN A 380 -9.74 17.62 13.85
C ASN A 380 -9.00 17.65 15.19
N ASP A 381 -7.72 17.24 15.19
CA ASP A 381 -6.97 17.03 16.43
C ASP A 381 -6.85 18.28 17.33
N SER A 382 -6.97 19.51 16.79
CA SER A 382 -6.94 20.74 17.62
C SER A 382 -8.24 21.03 18.36
N LEU A 383 -9.33 20.36 18.03
CA LEU A 383 -10.65 20.61 18.61
C LEU A 383 -11.09 19.53 19.60
N ILE A 384 -10.27 18.50 19.87
CA ILE A 384 -10.68 17.34 20.67
C ILE A 384 -11.08 17.74 22.09
N LEU A 385 -10.22 18.48 22.81
CA LEU A 385 -10.55 18.91 24.17
C LEU A 385 -11.75 19.86 24.22
N SER A 386 -11.87 20.78 23.24
CA SER A 386 -13.02 21.67 23.15
C SER A 386 -14.31 20.89 22.92
N ALA A 387 -14.30 19.91 22.02
CA ALA A 387 -15.44 19.03 21.77
C ALA A 387 -15.85 18.26 23.02
N LEU A 388 -14.87 17.67 23.73
CA LEU A 388 -15.12 16.97 25.00
C LEU A 388 -15.79 17.88 26.04
N LYS A 389 -15.30 19.11 26.21
CA LYS A 389 -15.89 20.10 27.14
C LYS A 389 -17.33 20.47 26.80
N GLU A 390 -17.70 20.44 25.53
CA GLU A 390 -19.04 20.80 25.05
C GLU A 390 -20.04 19.63 25.09
N GLY A 391 -19.55 18.40 25.24
CA GLY A 391 -20.36 17.17 25.30
C GLY A 391 -20.10 16.18 24.16
N GLY A 392 -19.14 16.45 23.28
CA GLY A 392 -18.62 15.46 22.33
C GLY A 392 -17.93 14.30 23.07
N VAL A 393 -17.82 13.14 22.41
CA VAL A 393 -17.45 11.89 23.09
C VAL A 393 -16.00 11.44 22.84
N GLY A 394 -15.26 12.14 21.98
CA GLY A 394 -13.86 11.81 21.71
C GLY A 394 -13.29 12.43 20.44
N GLY A 395 -12.21 11.83 19.93
CA GLY A 395 -11.59 12.24 18.69
C GLY A 395 -11.03 11.07 17.86
N ILE A 396 -11.20 11.13 16.54
CA ILE A 396 -10.52 10.23 15.58
C ILE A 396 -9.38 11.02 14.94
N ALA A 397 -8.17 10.78 15.44
CA ALA A 397 -7.06 11.69 15.28
C ALA A 397 -5.96 11.21 14.34
N GLY A 398 -5.48 12.09 13.45
CA GLY A 398 -4.34 11.81 12.59
C GLY A 398 -3.02 11.84 13.38
N CYS A 399 -2.87 12.80 14.30
CA CYS A 399 -1.69 12.94 15.15
C CYS A 399 -1.42 11.73 16.06
N ALA A 400 -2.41 10.87 16.31
CA ALA A 400 -2.24 9.66 17.13
C ALA A 400 -1.19 8.69 16.57
N ASN A 401 -0.92 8.74 15.26
CA ASN A 401 0.14 7.95 14.63
C ASN A 401 1.55 8.39 15.05
N VAL A 402 1.71 9.62 15.55
CA VAL A 402 3.01 10.22 15.95
C VAL A 402 3.10 10.40 17.46
N TYR A 403 2.03 10.87 18.11
CA TYR A 403 1.96 11.12 19.55
C TYR A 403 0.80 10.38 20.21
N PRO A 404 0.75 9.04 20.18
CA PRO A 404 -0.38 8.29 20.72
C PRO A 404 -0.63 8.59 22.20
N HIS A 405 0.44 8.70 23.01
CA HIS A 405 0.33 8.98 24.44
C HIS A 405 -0.26 10.36 24.73
N ASN A 406 0.11 11.39 23.96
CA ASN A 406 -0.44 12.73 24.15
C ASN A 406 -1.92 12.77 23.75
N MET A 407 -2.28 12.12 22.64
CA MET A 407 -3.69 12.04 22.21
C MET A 407 -4.56 11.34 23.26
N VAL A 408 -4.10 10.22 23.81
CA VAL A 408 -4.80 9.48 24.87
C VAL A 408 -4.87 10.31 26.16
N ALA A 409 -3.78 11.01 26.51
CA ALA A 409 -3.74 11.84 27.72
C ALA A 409 -4.76 12.99 27.69
N ILE A 410 -5.10 13.55 26.52
CA ILE A 410 -6.18 14.55 26.41
C ILE A 410 -7.50 13.96 26.95
N TYR A 411 -7.85 12.75 26.51
CA TYR A 411 -9.10 12.10 26.87
C TYR A 411 -9.09 11.61 28.32
N GLU A 412 -8.09 10.84 28.72
CA GLU A 412 -8.01 10.25 30.07
C GLU A 412 -7.99 11.31 31.17
N LYS A 413 -7.24 12.40 30.97
CA LYS A 413 -7.19 13.49 31.95
C LYS A 413 -8.50 14.26 32.01
N PHE A 414 -9.14 14.51 30.86
CA PHE A 414 -10.47 15.12 30.84
C PHE A 414 -11.48 14.25 31.60
N LYS A 415 -11.49 12.93 31.35
CA LYS A 415 -12.35 11.96 32.06
C LYS A 415 -12.07 11.91 33.56
N ALA A 416 -10.83 12.12 33.98
CA ALA A 416 -10.43 12.20 35.38
C ALA A 416 -10.71 13.58 36.03
N GLY A 417 -11.22 14.56 35.28
CA GLY A 417 -11.46 15.92 35.77
C GLY A 417 -10.23 16.83 35.81
N ASP A 418 -9.07 16.37 35.33
CA ASP A 418 -7.82 17.14 35.22
C ASP A 418 -7.83 18.00 33.94
N LEU A 419 -8.55 19.14 34.00
CA LEU A 419 -8.68 20.04 32.85
C LEU A 419 -7.36 20.73 32.48
N GLU A 420 -6.53 21.07 33.45
CA GLU A 420 -5.22 21.69 33.20
C GLU A 420 -4.28 20.72 32.49
N GLY A 421 -4.20 19.48 32.98
CA GLY A 421 -3.37 18.46 32.37
C GLY A 421 -3.89 18.01 31.00
N ALA A 422 -5.21 18.00 30.78
CA ALA A 422 -5.79 17.76 29.47
C ALA A 422 -5.46 18.89 28.48
N GLN A 423 -5.52 20.15 28.93
CA GLN A 423 -5.13 21.31 28.12
C GLN A 423 -3.64 21.26 27.76
N ALA A 424 -2.77 20.95 28.73
CA ALA A 424 -1.34 20.78 28.47
C ALA A 424 -1.06 19.68 27.43
N ALA A 425 -1.79 18.56 27.47
CA ALA A 425 -1.68 17.50 26.46
C ALA A 425 -2.18 17.95 25.07
N GLN A 426 -3.25 18.74 25.03
CA GLN A 426 -3.81 19.33 23.81
C GLN A 426 -2.85 20.37 23.18
N ASP A 427 -2.19 21.17 24.00
CA ASP A 427 -1.23 22.18 23.53
C ASP A 427 0.05 21.52 23.03
N ALA A 428 0.47 20.42 23.64
CA ALA A 428 1.69 19.69 23.27
C ALA A 428 1.68 19.16 21.83
N ILE A 429 0.51 18.93 21.21
CA ILE A 429 0.41 18.48 19.82
C ILE A 429 0.39 19.63 18.79
N ALA A 430 0.26 20.89 19.25
CA ALA A 430 0.09 22.04 18.36
C ALA A 430 1.29 22.27 17.43
N SER A 431 2.51 22.06 17.95
CA SER A 431 3.76 22.23 17.20
C SER A 431 3.84 21.29 15.99
N PHE A 432 3.42 20.04 16.14
CA PHE A 432 3.38 19.10 15.03
C PHE A 432 2.23 19.35 14.07
N ARG A 433 1.05 19.70 14.58
CA ARG A 433 -0.08 20.09 13.71
C ARG A 433 0.27 21.29 12.84
N ALA A 434 1.05 22.24 13.36
CA ALA A 434 1.54 23.38 12.58
C ALA A 434 2.39 22.95 11.37
N CYS A 435 2.89 21.71 11.34
CA CYS A 435 3.60 21.16 10.18
C CYS A 435 2.66 20.75 9.03
N PHE A 436 1.36 20.56 9.25
CA PHE A 436 0.42 20.13 8.19
C PHE A 436 0.26 21.18 7.08
N LYS A 437 0.62 22.44 7.31
CA LYS A 437 0.65 23.46 6.24
C LYS A 437 1.73 23.23 5.18
N TYR A 438 2.73 22.37 5.45
CA TYR A 438 3.86 22.14 4.56
C TYR A 438 3.66 20.97 3.58
N GLY A 439 2.52 20.29 3.62
CA GLY A 439 2.23 19.19 2.72
C GLY A 439 0.91 18.49 3.00
N ASN A 440 0.61 17.43 2.25
CA ASN A 440 -0.54 16.59 2.57
C ASN A 440 -0.36 15.99 3.99
N PRO A 441 -1.39 15.97 4.85
CA PRO A 441 -1.30 15.42 6.20
C PRO A 441 -0.71 14.00 6.25
N ASN A 442 -1.03 13.14 5.28
CA ASN A 442 -0.47 11.79 5.21
C ASN A 442 1.04 11.81 4.96
N THR A 443 1.53 12.74 4.14
CA THR A 443 2.97 12.92 3.92
C THR A 443 3.66 13.38 5.19
N ILE A 444 3.10 14.39 5.87
CA ILE A 444 3.69 14.92 7.11
C ILE A 444 3.71 13.86 8.21
N VAL A 445 2.62 13.12 8.39
CA VAL A 445 2.53 12.02 9.36
C VAL A 445 3.51 10.91 9.03
N LYS A 446 3.54 10.39 7.79
CA LYS A 446 4.47 9.32 7.41
C LYS A 446 5.93 9.75 7.55
N THR A 447 6.26 10.99 7.20
CA THR A 447 7.60 11.53 7.42
C THR A 447 7.94 11.56 8.91
N ALA A 448 7.05 12.07 9.77
CA ALA A 448 7.30 12.12 11.21
C ALA A 448 7.45 10.72 11.81
N VAL A 449 6.60 9.76 11.45
CA VAL A 449 6.72 8.36 11.88
C VAL A 449 8.04 7.74 11.40
N GLY A 450 8.46 8.04 10.17
CA GLY A 450 9.78 7.65 9.67
C GLY A 450 10.95 8.26 10.46
N LEU A 451 10.81 9.51 10.90
CA LEU A 451 11.81 10.20 11.74
C LEU A 451 11.91 9.60 13.15
N LEU A 452 10.81 9.03 13.66
CA LEU A 452 10.80 8.27 14.90
C LEU A 452 11.43 6.86 14.75
N GLY A 453 11.85 6.47 13.55
CA GLY A 453 12.55 5.21 13.28
C GLY A 453 11.67 4.08 12.74
N TYR A 454 10.39 4.33 12.46
CA TYR A 454 9.47 3.31 11.94
C TYR A 454 9.46 3.27 10.40
N PRO A 455 9.62 2.09 9.76
CA PRO A 455 9.76 1.98 8.32
C PRO A 455 8.40 2.01 7.57
N VAL A 456 7.69 3.14 7.61
CA VAL A 456 6.34 3.29 7.02
C VAL A 456 6.31 3.66 5.53
N GLY A 457 7.49 3.81 4.93
CA GLY A 457 7.68 4.13 3.51
C GLY A 457 7.18 5.53 3.12
N LYS A 458 7.44 5.92 1.86
CA LYS A 458 6.97 7.19 1.30
C LYS A 458 5.49 7.12 0.91
N CYS A 459 4.85 8.28 0.78
CA CYS A 459 3.53 8.35 0.15
C CYS A 459 3.64 8.06 -1.36
N ARG A 460 2.56 7.53 -1.94
CA ARG A 460 2.43 7.43 -3.41
C ARG A 460 2.16 8.83 -3.97
N LYS A 461 2.71 9.13 -5.15
CA LYS A 461 2.44 10.38 -5.89
C LYS A 461 0.92 10.55 -6.10
N PRO A 462 0.39 11.79 -6.12
CA PRO A 462 1.08 13.09 -6.14
C PRO A 462 1.57 13.59 -4.77
N PHE A 463 1.47 12.79 -3.71
CA PHE A 463 1.97 13.16 -2.39
C PHE A 463 3.45 12.77 -2.25
N TYR A 464 4.35 13.75 -2.37
CA TYR A 464 5.81 13.49 -2.33
C TYR A 464 6.62 14.51 -1.53
N SER A 465 5.99 15.53 -0.96
CA SER A 465 6.71 16.63 -0.29
C SER A 465 6.58 16.58 1.22
N ALA A 466 7.67 16.22 1.89
CA ALA A 466 8.10 16.91 3.08
C ALA A 466 9.38 17.67 2.71
N LEU A 467 9.58 18.87 3.26
CA LEU A 467 10.71 19.72 2.89
C LEU A 467 11.99 19.17 3.53
N ASP A 468 12.57 18.14 2.90
CA ASP A 468 13.67 17.32 3.43
C ASP A 468 14.88 18.14 3.90
N ALA A 469 15.15 19.28 3.25
CA ALA A 469 16.24 20.17 3.63
C ALA A 469 16.05 20.79 5.03
N GLY A 470 14.84 21.22 5.38
CA GLY A 470 14.55 21.78 6.71
C GLY A 470 14.64 20.74 7.82
N VAL A 471 14.30 19.49 7.51
CA VAL A 471 14.32 18.38 8.46
C VAL A 471 15.73 18.14 9.02
N GLN A 472 16.77 18.26 8.21
CA GLN A 472 18.15 18.00 8.67
C GLN A 472 18.64 19.04 9.68
N PHE A 473 18.21 20.30 9.55
CA PHE A 473 18.51 21.35 10.52
C PHE A 473 17.73 21.15 11.81
N ALA A 474 16.45 20.83 11.72
CA ALA A 474 15.61 20.53 12.89
C ALA A 474 16.18 19.33 13.70
N LYS A 475 16.66 18.27 13.03
CA LYS A 475 17.33 17.13 13.68
C LYS A 475 18.56 17.51 14.50
N LYS A 476 19.19 18.65 14.20
CA LYS A 476 20.38 19.16 14.90
C LYS A 476 20.04 20.19 15.97
N GLY A 477 18.75 20.39 16.26
CA GLY A 477 18.29 21.27 17.33
C GLY A 477 18.11 22.73 16.90
N PHE A 478 18.20 23.06 15.61
CA PHE A 478 17.97 24.42 15.12
C PHE A 478 16.48 24.71 14.95
N SER A 479 16.00 25.85 15.47
CA SER A 479 14.69 26.39 15.09
C SER A 479 14.70 26.68 13.59
N THR A 480 13.94 25.91 12.80
CA THR A 480 14.01 25.94 11.34
C THR A 480 12.69 26.35 10.73
N LYS A 481 12.67 27.44 9.96
CA LYS A 481 11.54 27.85 9.12
C LYS A 481 11.84 27.48 7.67
N VAL A 482 10.84 26.89 6.98
CA VAL A 482 10.92 26.65 5.54
C VAL A 482 9.92 27.55 4.83
N LEU A 483 10.42 28.35 3.89
CA LEU A 483 9.61 29.18 3.01
C LEU A 483 9.51 28.50 1.64
N VAL A 484 8.28 28.12 1.29
CA VAL A 484 7.92 27.68 -0.07
C VAL A 484 7.18 28.85 -0.71
N TYR A 485 7.49 29.16 -1.97
CA TYR A 485 6.93 30.32 -2.68
C TYR A 485 5.43 30.52 -2.42
N SER A 486 5.06 31.68 -1.87
CA SER A 486 3.69 32.18 -1.77
C SER A 486 3.64 33.54 -2.47
N LYS A 487 2.55 33.83 -3.20
CA LYS A 487 2.37 35.07 -3.97
C LYS A 487 2.26 36.32 -3.10
N ASP A 488 2.01 36.18 -1.79
CA ASP A 488 1.81 37.30 -0.87
C ASP A 488 2.91 37.32 0.21
N MET A 489 3.62 38.45 0.30
CA MET A 489 4.63 38.82 1.30
C MET A 489 4.16 40.12 1.96
N PRO A 490 4.32 40.28 3.29
CA PRO A 490 5.63 40.09 3.94
C PRO A 490 5.75 38.86 4.84
N PHE A 491 6.88 38.15 4.70
CA PHE A 491 7.33 37.08 5.61
C PHE A 491 8.22 37.68 6.70
N GLN A 492 7.85 37.46 7.96
CA GLN A 492 8.70 37.78 9.12
C GLN A 492 9.44 36.51 9.57
N ALA A 493 10.76 36.51 9.39
CA ALA A 493 11.64 35.40 9.75
C ALA A 493 12.09 35.43 11.23
N GLU A 494 11.53 36.34 12.02
CA GLU A 494 11.77 36.50 13.46
C GLU A 494 11.66 35.13 14.16
N ASP A 495 12.56 34.83 15.10
CA ASP A 495 12.59 33.59 15.91
C ASP A 495 13.04 32.26 15.25
N ALA A 496 13.79 32.29 14.14
CA ALA A 496 14.40 31.09 13.56
C ALA A 496 15.93 31.14 13.53
N ASP A 497 16.58 30.03 13.90
CA ASP A 497 18.03 29.85 13.68
C ASP A 497 18.33 29.64 12.19
N VAL A 498 17.46 28.94 11.47
CA VAL A 498 17.64 28.56 10.07
C VAL A 498 16.41 28.93 9.23
N LEU A 499 16.62 29.63 8.11
CA LEU A 499 15.62 29.80 7.06
C LEU A 499 16.00 28.99 5.82
N VAL A 500 15.15 28.03 5.44
CA VAL A 500 15.25 27.27 4.20
C VAL A 500 14.36 27.90 3.14
N VAL A 501 14.94 28.31 2.01
CA VAL A 501 14.23 28.96 0.90
C VAL A 501 14.05 27.98 -0.27
N ASP A 502 12.80 27.65 -0.60
CA ASP A 502 12.42 26.87 -1.79
C ASP A 502 11.46 27.69 -2.68
N ALA A 503 12.04 28.48 -3.59
CA ALA A 503 11.32 29.54 -4.31
C ALA A 503 10.84 29.15 -5.72
N GLU A 504 11.00 27.88 -6.12
CA GLU A 504 10.58 27.35 -7.44
C GLU A 504 10.99 28.24 -8.63
N THR A 505 12.21 28.78 -8.56
CA THR A 505 12.79 29.72 -9.53
C THR A 505 13.40 29.05 -10.77
N ARG A 506 13.31 27.72 -10.87
CA ARG A 506 13.95 26.92 -11.94
C ARG A 506 13.54 27.37 -13.35
N HIS A 507 12.27 27.67 -13.55
CA HIS A 507 11.69 27.99 -14.86
C HIS A 507 11.64 29.49 -15.16
N LYS A 508 12.09 30.34 -14.23
CA LYS A 508 12.04 31.80 -14.40
C LYS A 508 13.21 32.32 -15.23
N LYS A 509 13.14 33.57 -15.67
CA LYS A 509 14.31 34.27 -16.22
C LYS A 509 15.34 34.54 -15.11
N PRO A 510 16.65 34.60 -15.42
CA PRO A 510 17.69 34.82 -14.40
C PRO A 510 17.45 36.04 -13.50
N LEU A 511 17.05 37.18 -14.08
CA LEU A 511 16.75 38.39 -13.31
C LEU A 511 15.55 38.21 -12.37
N GLU A 512 14.51 37.51 -12.81
CA GLU A 512 13.33 37.23 -11.97
C GLU A 512 13.66 36.26 -10.84
N ALA A 513 14.50 35.26 -11.10
CA ALA A 513 15.03 34.37 -10.07
C ALA A 513 15.83 35.15 -9.03
N TYR A 514 16.77 35.99 -9.48
CA TYR A 514 17.55 36.88 -8.61
C TYR A 514 16.65 37.74 -7.73
N LEU A 515 15.70 38.48 -8.33
CA LEU A 515 14.81 39.38 -7.58
C LEU A 515 13.91 38.62 -6.60
N THR A 516 13.45 37.42 -6.96
CA THR A 516 12.67 36.57 -6.07
C THR A 516 13.48 36.19 -4.83
N ILE A 517 14.71 35.71 -5.02
CA ILE A 517 15.57 35.30 -3.89
C ILE A 517 15.99 36.50 -3.06
N PHE A 518 16.41 37.60 -3.69
CA PHE A 518 16.86 38.80 -2.99
C PHE A 518 15.75 39.36 -2.07
N ARG A 519 14.51 39.47 -2.56
CA ARG A 519 13.36 39.96 -1.78
C ARG A 519 13.00 39.08 -0.58
N ILE A 520 13.32 37.78 -0.64
CA ILE A 520 13.08 36.84 0.46
C ILE A 520 14.22 36.90 1.48
N VAL A 521 15.46 36.90 0.99
CA VAL A 521 16.66 36.69 1.80
C VAL A 521 17.09 37.98 2.49
N LYS A 522 16.91 39.15 1.84
CA LYS A 522 17.34 40.44 2.39
C LYS A 522 16.65 40.78 3.72
N PRO A 523 15.30 40.69 3.84
CA PRO A 523 14.65 40.92 5.13
C PRO A 523 15.00 39.86 6.18
N ALA A 524 15.17 38.60 5.78
CA ALA A 524 15.52 37.52 6.70
C ALA A 524 16.95 37.66 7.27
N ALA A 525 17.89 38.15 6.46
CA ALA A 525 19.23 38.47 6.92
C ALA A 525 19.23 39.66 7.89
N GLU A 526 18.34 40.63 7.68
CA GLU A 526 18.16 41.80 8.55
C GLU A 526 17.43 41.46 9.85
N SER A 527 16.60 40.41 9.87
CA SER A 527 15.84 39.97 11.05
C SER A 527 16.59 39.03 12.01
N GLY A 528 17.90 38.86 11.83
CA GLY A 528 18.75 38.10 12.78
C GLY A 528 18.77 36.58 12.60
N VAL A 529 18.28 36.03 11.48
CA VAL A 529 18.39 34.59 11.19
C VAL A 529 19.86 34.20 11.02
N LYS A 530 20.33 33.19 11.77
CA LYS A 530 21.75 32.81 11.79
C LYS A 530 22.20 32.09 10.52
N TYR A 531 21.35 31.24 9.95
CA TYR A 531 21.67 30.42 8.80
C TYR A 531 20.61 30.54 7.72
N LEU A 532 21.04 30.88 6.50
CA LEU A 532 20.16 30.97 5.32
C LEU A 532 20.54 29.86 4.36
N PHE A 533 19.61 28.94 4.12
CA PHE A 533 19.79 27.81 3.22
C PHE A 533 18.89 27.96 2.00
N LYS A 534 19.47 28.25 0.85
CA LYS A 534 18.75 28.23 -0.42
C LYS A 534 18.84 26.83 -1.01
N LYS A 535 17.70 26.15 -1.13
CA LYS A 535 17.63 24.85 -1.82
C LYS A 535 17.78 25.08 -3.32
N THR A 536 18.75 24.41 -3.95
CA THR A 536 19.00 24.44 -5.39
C THR A 536 18.57 23.13 -6.04
N ASP A 537 18.38 23.12 -7.36
CA ASP A 537 18.10 21.90 -8.12
C ASP A 537 19.25 20.89 -7.99
N SER A 538 18.93 19.64 -7.65
CA SER A 538 19.93 18.58 -7.44
C SER A 538 20.65 18.14 -8.72
N ALA A 539 20.11 18.44 -9.90
CA ALA A 539 20.74 18.19 -11.20
C ALA A 539 21.36 19.46 -11.79
N LEU A 540 21.54 20.50 -10.97
CA LEU A 540 22.11 21.78 -11.35
C LEU A 540 21.36 22.51 -12.49
N ARG A 541 20.06 22.27 -12.65
CA ARG A 541 19.23 22.92 -13.67
C ARG A 541 18.66 24.25 -13.17
N GLY A 542 18.57 25.23 -14.07
CA GLY A 542 17.94 26.53 -13.80
C GLY A 542 18.94 27.63 -13.43
N ASN A 543 18.49 28.59 -12.62
CA ASN A 543 19.16 29.89 -12.45
C ASN A 543 20.16 29.93 -11.28
N ILE A 544 20.99 28.90 -11.11
CA ILE A 544 21.82 28.73 -9.90
C ILE A 544 22.74 29.93 -9.66
N GLY A 545 23.41 30.42 -10.71
CA GLY A 545 24.25 31.61 -10.59
C GLY A 545 23.46 32.81 -10.04
N ALA A 546 22.31 33.11 -10.63
CA ALA A 546 21.46 34.22 -10.20
C ALA A 546 20.93 34.05 -8.77
N GLU A 547 20.56 32.83 -8.38
CA GLU A 547 20.10 32.52 -7.02
C GLU A 547 21.22 32.67 -5.98
N LEU A 548 22.43 32.21 -6.29
CA LEU A 548 23.59 32.33 -5.40
C LEU A 548 24.09 33.78 -5.31
N THR A 549 24.11 34.52 -6.42
CA THR A 549 24.44 35.96 -6.42
C THR A 549 23.44 36.73 -5.56
N ALA A 550 22.14 36.44 -5.70
CA ALA A 550 21.12 37.07 -4.85
C ALA A 550 21.34 36.80 -3.35
N MET A 551 21.81 35.60 -2.97
CA MET A 551 22.15 35.28 -1.59
C MET A 551 23.35 36.09 -1.07
N LEU A 552 24.42 36.24 -1.87
CA LEU A 552 25.59 37.04 -1.51
C LEU A 552 25.21 38.51 -1.34
N ASP A 553 24.52 39.06 -2.32
CA ASP A 553 24.12 40.47 -2.33
C ASP A 553 23.15 40.79 -1.19
N ALA A 554 22.18 39.90 -0.92
CA ALA A 554 21.21 40.10 0.15
C ALA A 554 21.83 40.04 1.55
N THR A 555 22.87 39.21 1.74
CA THR A 555 23.53 39.00 3.03
C THR A 555 24.76 39.89 3.25
N GLY A 556 25.27 40.52 2.19
CA GLY A 556 26.53 41.27 2.21
C GLY A 556 27.76 40.40 2.46
N LYS A 557 27.66 39.08 2.28
CA LYS A 557 28.78 38.14 2.47
C LYS A 557 29.61 38.06 1.19
N SER A 558 30.93 37.92 1.35
CA SER A 558 31.85 37.68 0.22
C SER A 558 31.96 36.19 -0.17
N LEU A 559 31.47 35.28 0.68
CA LEU A 559 31.58 33.83 0.53
C LEU A 559 30.27 33.14 0.92
N LEU A 560 29.91 32.10 0.17
CA LEU A 560 28.86 31.14 0.51
C LEU A 560 29.36 29.71 0.33
N SER A 561 28.80 28.78 1.09
CA SER A 561 29.05 27.35 0.91
C SER A 561 27.99 26.76 -0.02
N PHE A 562 28.42 26.30 -1.19
CA PHE A 562 27.55 25.60 -2.14
C PHE A 562 27.81 24.09 -2.07
N VAL A 563 26.78 23.31 -1.74
CA VAL A 563 26.86 21.85 -1.60
C VAL A 563 25.93 21.20 -2.62
N PRO A 564 26.37 21.00 -3.87
CA PRO A 564 25.55 20.35 -4.88
C PRO A 564 25.39 18.86 -4.56
N ALA A 565 24.21 18.31 -4.86
CA ALA A 565 24.05 16.86 -4.90
C ALA A 565 24.86 16.33 -6.08
N PHE A 566 25.79 15.40 -5.84
CA PHE A 566 26.52 14.70 -6.90
C PHE A 566 25.92 13.29 -7.06
N PRO A 567 25.03 13.05 -8.04
CA PRO A 567 24.41 11.74 -8.23
C PRO A 567 25.44 10.63 -8.53
N GLN A 568 26.59 11.01 -9.10
CA GLN A 568 27.70 10.14 -9.50
C GLN A 568 28.37 9.40 -8.32
N ILE A 569 28.14 9.85 -7.07
CA ILE A 569 28.75 9.27 -5.85
C ILE A 569 27.72 8.64 -4.91
N ASN A 570 26.54 8.27 -5.41
CA ASN A 570 25.50 7.56 -4.64
C ASN A 570 25.05 8.30 -3.35
N ARG A 571 25.23 9.63 -3.27
CA ARG A 571 24.63 10.42 -2.19
C ARG A 571 23.15 10.65 -2.48
N VAL A 572 22.32 9.85 -1.84
CA VAL A 572 20.87 10.07 -1.76
C VAL A 572 20.62 11.19 -0.75
N THR A 573 19.80 12.17 -1.13
CA THR A 573 19.29 13.20 -0.20
C THR A 573 18.20 12.64 0.69
#